data_AF-A0A941QBH9-F1
#
_entry.id   AF-A0A941QBH9-F1
#
_cell.length_a   1.000
_cell.length_b   1.000
_cell.length_c   1.000
_cell.angle_alpha   90.00
_cell.angle_beta   90.00
_cell.angle_gamma   90.00
#
_symmetry.space_group_name_H-M   'P 1'
#
loop_
_entity.id
_entity.type
_entity.pdbx_description
1 polymer ?
#
loop_
_entity_poly.entity_id
_entity_poly.type
_entity_poly.pdbx_seq_one_letter_code
_entity_poly.pdbx_strand_id
1 'polypeptide(L)'
;MAIARDSLLSLEQYARERPAFRARVLAHKKTRTLHVGEHVTLVFEDELTIRYQVQEMLRIERIFEEAGIRDELDAYSPLVPDGLNWKATMLIEFPDEAERRLWLGRLRGIERRVWVKVAGFEPVFAIADEDLERENDEKTSSVHFLRFELGAERARAMLQGAALAVGIDHPAYAAVVEPVSATVRNSLCGDLRV
;
A
#
# COMPACT_ATOMS: atom_id res chain seq x y z
N MET A 1 -6.26 -0.20 12.36
CA MET A 1 -7.60 -0.11 13.02
C MET A 1 -8.62 -0.58 12.00
N ALA A 2 -9.42 -1.62 12.29
CA ALA A 2 -10.29 -2.23 11.28
C ALA A 2 -11.41 -1.27 10.82
N ILE A 3 -11.79 -1.36 9.54
CA ILE A 3 -12.91 -0.59 8.98
C ILE A 3 -14.20 -1.24 9.46
N ALA A 4 -14.99 -0.50 10.24
CA ALA A 4 -16.29 -0.98 10.68
C ALA A 4 -17.28 -0.95 9.52
N ARG A 5 -18.12 -1.98 9.40
CA ARG A 5 -19.21 -2.02 8.41
C ARG A 5 -20.07 -0.75 8.45
N ASP A 6 -20.41 -0.27 9.63
CA ASP A 6 -21.24 0.94 9.80
C ASP A 6 -20.53 2.26 9.42
N SER A 7 -19.23 2.20 9.10
CA SER A 7 -18.50 3.34 8.52
C SER A 7 -18.61 3.40 7.00
N LEU A 8 -19.18 2.37 6.37
CA LEU A 8 -19.50 2.33 4.95
C LEU A 8 -20.87 2.97 4.69
N LEU A 9 -20.97 3.62 3.54
CA LEU A 9 -22.17 4.25 3.03
C LEU A 9 -22.94 3.23 2.17
N SER A 10 -24.26 3.36 2.11
CA SER A 10 -25.04 2.62 1.12
C SER A 10 -24.61 3.00 -0.30
N LEU A 11 -24.89 2.14 -1.29
CA LEU A 11 -24.58 2.44 -2.69
C LEU A 11 -25.15 3.78 -3.16
N GLU A 12 -26.35 4.12 -2.70
CA GLU A 12 -27.01 5.38 -3.03
C GLU A 12 -26.31 6.58 -2.39
N GLN A 13 -26.04 6.51 -1.08
CA GLN A 13 -25.33 7.58 -0.37
C GLN A 13 -23.93 7.77 -0.95
N TYR A 14 -23.21 6.68 -1.17
CA TYR A 14 -21.89 6.69 -1.77
C TYR A 14 -21.91 7.32 -3.16
N ALA A 15 -22.87 6.98 -4.03
CA ALA A 15 -22.97 7.59 -5.37
C ALA A 15 -23.11 9.11 -5.32
N ARG A 16 -23.84 9.65 -4.33
CA ARG A 16 -24.01 11.10 -4.12
C ARG A 16 -22.73 11.76 -3.60
N GLU A 17 -22.04 11.12 -2.65
CA GLU A 17 -20.86 11.67 -1.98
C GLU A 17 -19.52 11.40 -2.73
N ARG A 18 -19.53 10.44 -3.66
CA ARG A 18 -18.34 9.94 -4.36
C ARG A 18 -17.46 11.04 -4.95
N PRO A 19 -17.98 12.10 -5.63
CA PRO A 19 -17.10 13.13 -6.18
C PRO A 19 -16.24 13.83 -5.12
N ALA A 20 -16.85 14.19 -3.99
CA ALA A 20 -16.16 14.84 -2.87
C ALA A 20 -15.21 13.86 -2.15
N PHE A 21 -15.67 12.63 -1.90
CA PHE A 21 -14.85 11.63 -1.25
C PHE A 21 -13.64 11.23 -2.08
N ARG A 22 -13.82 11.00 -3.40
CA ARG A 22 -12.72 10.75 -4.34
C ARG A 22 -11.72 11.90 -4.37
N ALA A 23 -12.18 13.15 -4.39
CA ALA A 23 -11.27 14.30 -4.37
C ALA A 23 -10.43 14.33 -3.09
N ARG A 24 -11.04 14.05 -1.93
CA ARG A 24 -10.36 13.93 -0.63
C ARG A 24 -9.30 12.82 -0.66
N VAL A 25 -9.66 11.63 -1.15
CA VAL A 25 -8.75 10.48 -1.21
C VAL A 25 -7.59 10.73 -2.16
N LEU A 26 -7.83 11.32 -3.33
CA LEU A 26 -6.76 11.67 -4.28
C LEU A 26 -5.79 12.71 -3.69
N ALA A 27 -6.30 13.72 -2.98
CA ALA A 27 -5.47 14.68 -2.29
C ALA A 27 -4.62 14.01 -1.20
N HIS A 28 -5.23 13.10 -0.43
CA HIS A 28 -4.56 12.32 0.61
C HIS A 28 -3.45 11.42 0.05
N LYS A 29 -3.75 10.67 -1.02
CA LYS A 29 -2.82 9.76 -1.70
C LYS A 29 -1.53 10.45 -2.14
N LYS A 30 -1.53 11.76 -2.44
CA LYS A 30 -0.29 12.50 -2.75
C LYS A 30 0.78 12.40 -1.65
N THR A 31 0.37 12.28 -0.39
CA THR A 31 1.29 12.12 0.75
C THR A 31 1.55 10.68 1.14
N ARG A 32 0.85 9.74 0.47
CA ARG A 32 0.96 8.29 0.66
C ARG A 32 1.69 7.61 -0.49
N THR A 33 1.87 8.30 -1.61
CA THR A 33 2.54 7.79 -2.81
C THR A 33 4.01 8.15 -2.81
N LEU A 34 4.85 7.15 -3.09
CA LEU A 34 6.29 7.29 -3.23
C LEU A 34 6.76 6.57 -4.50
N HIS A 35 7.38 7.30 -5.41
CA HIS A 35 8.06 6.71 -6.57
C HIS A 35 9.46 6.24 -6.16
N VAL A 36 9.79 4.99 -6.48
CA VAL A 36 11.07 4.36 -6.14
C VAL A 36 11.75 3.93 -7.43
N GLY A 37 12.57 4.84 -7.97
CA GLY A 37 13.10 4.73 -9.33
C GLY A 37 12.06 5.13 -10.37
N GLU A 38 12.19 4.58 -11.58
CA GLU A 38 11.39 4.99 -12.75
C GLU A 38 10.06 4.24 -12.89
N HIS A 39 10.03 2.95 -12.54
CA HIS A 39 8.91 2.05 -12.88
C HIS A 39 8.17 1.50 -11.67
N VAL A 40 8.58 1.85 -10.45
CA VAL A 40 7.94 1.34 -9.23
C VAL A 40 7.36 2.48 -8.43
N THR A 41 6.07 2.34 -8.10
CA THR A 41 5.34 3.25 -7.23
C THR A 41 4.84 2.48 -6.01
N LEU A 42 5.11 2.99 -4.82
CA LEU A 42 4.53 2.49 -3.57
C LEU A 42 3.41 3.43 -3.13
N VAL A 43 2.22 2.91 -2.90
CA VAL A 43 1.11 3.62 -2.28
C VAL A 43 0.92 3.04 -0.88
N PHE A 44 1.35 3.77 0.14
CA PHE A 44 1.17 3.36 1.52
C PHE A 44 -0.30 3.45 1.91
N GLU A 45 -0.88 2.32 2.27
CA GLU A 45 -2.30 2.20 2.54
C GLU A 45 -2.63 2.60 3.98
N ASP A 46 -3.78 3.22 4.18
CA ASP A 46 -4.35 3.47 5.48
C ASP A 46 -5.88 3.28 5.46
N GLU A 47 -6.52 3.61 6.56
CA GLU A 47 -7.96 3.48 6.70
C GLU A 47 -8.71 4.25 5.58
N LEU A 48 -8.29 5.46 5.22
CA LEU A 48 -8.97 6.28 4.22
C LEU A 48 -8.80 5.73 2.81
N THR A 49 -7.59 5.28 2.46
CA THR A 49 -7.32 4.71 1.13
C THR A 49 -8.04 3.38 0.94
N ILE A 50 -8.07 2.53 1.98
CA ILE A 50 -8.73 1.23 1.92
C ILE A 50 -10.25 1.37 1.98
N ARG A 51 -10.80 2.26 2.81
CA ARG A 51 -12.25 2.53 2.81
C ARG A 51 -12.72 2.98 1.43
N TYR A 52 -11.94 3.82 0.76
CA TYR A 52 -12.25 4.22 -0.62
C TYR A 52 -12.24 3.04 -1.59
N GLN A 53 -11.27 2.14 -1.46
CA GLN A 53 -11.17 0.96 -2.31
C GLN A 53 -12.36 0.02 -2.12
N VAL A 54 -12.71 -0.31 -0.87
CA VAL A 54 -13.90 -1.12 -0.54
C VAL A 54 -15.17 -0.49 -1.13
N GLN A 55 -15.36 0.81 -0.93
CA GLN A 55 -16.53 1.51 -1.46
C GLN A 55 -16.60 1.53 -2.99
N GLU A 56 -15.46 1.66 -3.68
CA GLU A 56 -15.42 1.56 -5.13
C GLU A 56 -15.79 0.14 -5.59
N MET A 57 -15.31 -0.91 -4.91
CA MET A 57 -15.67 -2.31 -5.22
C MET A 57 -17.16 -2.56 -5.05
N LEU A 58 -17.72 -2.20 -3.89
CA LEU A 58 -19.15 -2.34 -3.62
C LEU A 58 -20.00 -1.64 -4.69
N ARG A 59 -19.58 -0.45 -5.13
CA ARG A 59 -20.28 0.31 -6.17
C ARG A 59 -20.18 -0.31 -7.56
N ILE A 60 -18.99 -0.76 -7.96
CA ILE A 60 -18.75 -1.32 -9.30
C ILE A 60 -19.49 -2.65 -9.45
N GLU A 61 -19.35 -3.52 -8.45
CA GLU A 61 -19.95 -4.85 -8.43
C GLU A 61 -21.41 -4.84 -7.93
N ARG A 62 -21.92 -3.67 -7.51
CA ARG A 62 -23.27 -3.47 -6.95
C ARG A 62 -23.57 -4.39 -5.77
N ILE A 63 -22.59 -4.56 -4.88
CA ILE A 63 -22.72 -5.36 -3.67
C ILE A 63 -23.42 -4.52 -2.59
N PHE A 64 -24.58 -5.00 -2.14
CA PHE A 64 -25.36 -4.37 -1.05
C PHE A 64 -25.84 -5.37 0.00
N GLU A 65 -25.65 -6.67 -0.24
CA GLU A 65 -25.97 -7.71 0.73
C GLU A 65 -24.88 -7.81 1.80
N GLU A 66 -25.29 -8.03 3.05
CA GLU A 66 -24.39 -8.02 4.21
C GLU A 66 -23.21 -8.99 4.07
N ALA A 67 -23.45 -10.18 3.51
CA ALA A 67 -22.41 -11.18 3.28
C ALA A 67 -21.34 -10.67 2.31
N GLY A 68 -21.75 -10.17 1.14
CA GLY A 68 -20.81 -9.64 0.15
C GLY A 68 -20.05 -8.40 0.65
N ILE A 69 -20.70 -7.53 1.44
CA ILE A 69 -20.00 -6.39 2.07
C ILE A 69 -18.90 -6.87 3.01
N ARG A 70 -19.18 -7.93 3.76
CA ARG A 70 -18.21 -8.53 4.68
C ARG A 70 -17.07 -9.21 3.95
N ASP A 71 -17.34 -9.92 2.87
CA ASP A 71 -16.30 -10.55 2.05
C ASP A 71 -15.31 -9.50 1.50
N GLU A 72 -15.82 -8.36 1.01
CA GLU A 72 -14.97 -7.25 0.56
C GLU A 72 -14.19 -6.61 1.72
N LEU A 73 -14.83 -6.41 2.88
CA LEU A 73 -14.12 -5.91 4.06
C LEU A 73 -13.00 -6.86 4.50
N ASP A 74 -13.26 -8.15 4.51
CA ASP A 74 -12.30 -9.17 4.93
C ASP A 74 -11.13 -9.28 3.94
N ALA A 75 -11.38 -9.09 2.64
CA ALA A 75 -10.33 -9.06 1.61
C ALA A 75 -9.40 -7.85 1.73
N TYR A 76 -9.92 -6.67 2.06
CA TYR A 76 -9.15 -5.42 2.05
C TYR A 76 -8.65 -4.97 3.43
N SER A 77 -9.29 -5.39 4.53
CA SER A 77 -8.89 -5.03 5.90
C SER A 77 -7.44 -5.39 6.23
N PRO A 78 -6.85 -6.49 5.73
CA PRO A 78 -5.44 -6.78 5.90
C PRO A 78 -4.51 -5.67 5.40
N LEU A 79 -4.94 -4.82 4.47
CA LEU A 79 -4.14 -3.70 3.96
C LEU A 79 -4.17 -2.45 4.87
N VAL A 80 -4.92 -2.47 5.98
CA VAL A 80 -4.91 -1.37 6.95
C VAL A 80 -3.80 -1.59 7.97
N PRO A 81 -2.93 -0.59 8.24
CA PRO A 81 -1.93 -0.66 9.30
C PRO A 81 -2.53 -0.93 10.70
N ASP A 82 -1.81 -1.69 11.51
CA ASP A 82 -2.24 -2.06 12.87
C ASP A 82 -1.64 -1.19 14.00
N GLY A 83 -0.66 -0.35 13.67
CA GLY A 83 0.05 0.49 14.63
C GLY A 83 1.56 0.20 14.73
N LEU A 84 2.00 -1.01 14.36
CA LEU A 84 3.41 -1.39 14.43
C LEU A 84 3.99 -1.81 13.07
N ASN A 85 3.16 -1.79 12.03
CA ASN A 85 3.57 -1.97 10.66
C ASN A 85 3.05 -0.88 9.73
N TRP A 86 3.64 -0.85 8.54
CA TRP A 86 3.06 -0.16 7.39
C TRP A 86 2.59 -1.18 6.35
N LYS A 87 1.55 -0.82 5.63
CA LYS A 87 1.04 -1.57 4.48
C LYS A 87 1.20 -0.71 3.23
N ALA A 88 1.52 -1.31 2.10
CA ALA A 88 1.63 -0.60 0.84
C ALA A 88 1.20 -1.46 -0.35
N THR A 89 0.53 -0.84 -1.30
CA THR A 89 0.34 -1.39 -2.64
C THR A 89 1.53 -0.98 -3.50
N MET A 90 2.28 -1.95 -4.02
CA MET A 90 3.32 -1.72 -5.01
C MET A 90 2.73 -1.84 -6.42
N LEU A 91 3.03 -0.86 -7.26
CA LEU A 91 2.67 -0.84 -8.67
C LEU A 91 3.95 -0.85 -9.51
N ILE A 92 4.02 -1.78 -10.48
CA ILE A 92 5.07 -1.84 -11.49
C ILE A 92 4.48 -1.35 -12.81
N GLU A 93 4.96 -0.20 -13.27
CA GLU A 93 4.32 0.59 -14.32
C GLU A 93 5.25 0.74 -15.53
N PHE A 94 4.79 0.19 -16.67
CA PHE A 94 5.41 0.36 -17.98
C PHE A 94 4.31 0.79 -18.97
N PRO A 95 4.49 1.91 -19.69
CA PRO A 95 3.49 2.42 -20.64
C PRO A 95 3.17 1.42 -21.75
N ASP A 96 4.19 0.76 -22.29
CA ASP A 96 4.04 -0.25 -23.34
C ASP A 96 3.75 -1.63 -22.75
N GLU A 97 2.76 -2.33 -23.29
CA GLU A 97 2.36 -3.65 -22.80
C GLU A 97 3.40 -4.74 -23.08
N ALA A 98 4.04 -4.72 -24.25
CA ALA A 98 5.02 -5.73 -24.62
C ALA A 98 6.26 -5.60 -23.73
N GLU A 99 6.70 -4.36 -23.49
CA GLU A 99 7.75 -4.04 -22.54
C GLU A 99 7.37 -4.47 -21.11
N ARG A 100 6.17 -4.12 -20.64
CA ARG A 100 5.68 -4.53 -19.32
C ARG A 100 5.79 -6.04 -19.12
N ARG A 101 5.35 -6.81 -20.11
CA ARG A 101 5.37 -8.28 -20.06
C ARG A 101 6.79 -8.84 -19.94
N LEU A 102 7.74 -8.28 -20.69
CA LEU A 102 9.15 -8.67 -20.62
C LEU A 102 9.75 -8.36 -19.25
N TRP A 103 9.50 -7.16 -18.72
CA TRP A 103 10.04 -6.74 -17.43
C TRP A 103 9.45 -7.53 -16.27
N LEU A 104 8.15 -7.84 -16.26
CA LEU A 104 7.56 -8.67 -15.21
C LEU A 104 8.18 -10.08 -15.13
N GLY A 105 8.71 -10.61 -16.23
CA GLY A 105 9.51 -11.85 -16.21
C GLY A 105 10.90 -11.66 -15.57
N ARG A 106 11.52 -10.49 -15.78
CA ARG A 106 12.85 -10.14 -15.22
C ARG A 106 12.80 -9.72 -13.76
N LEU A 107 11.69 -9.15 -13.31
CA LEU A 107 11.49 -8.61 -11.96
C LEU A 107 10.89 -9.64 -10.99
N ARG A 108 10.99 -10.94 -11.30
CA ARG A 108 10.48 -11.98 -10.39
C ARG A 108 11.14 -11.89 -9.01
N GLY A 109 10.32 -11.80 -7.97
CA GLY A 109 10.77 -11.68 -6.59
C GLY A 109 11.11 -10.25 -6.16
N ILE A 110 10.89 -9.24 -7.02
CA ILE A 110 11.12 -7.83 -6.67
C ILE A 110 10.34 -7.41 -5.41
N GLU A 111 9.14 -7.95 -5.21
CA GLU A 111 8.27 -7.65 -4.07
C GLU A 111 8.94 -7.99 -2.73
N ARG A 112 9.83 -8.99 -2.71
CA ARG A 112 10.58 -9.44 -1.53
C ARG A 112 11.87 -8.66 -1.30
N ARG A 113 12.22 -7.77 -2.23
CA ARG A 113 13.46 -6.97 -2.21
C ARG A 113 13.19 -5.50 -1.93
N VAL A 114 11.94 -5.12 -1.73
CA VAL A 114 11.54 -3.80 -1.24
C VAL A 114 11.84 -3.71 0.25
N TRP A 115 12.42 -2.60 0.69
CA TRP A 115 12.76 -2.37 2.09
C TRP A 115 12.47 -0.94 2.53
N VAL A 116 12.23 -0.77 3.83
CA VAL A 116 12.19 0.52 4.52
C VAL A 116 13.28 0.56 5.59
N LYS A 117 13.88 1.72 5.82
CA LYS A 117 14.94 1.89 6.82
C LYS A 117 14.70 3.15 7.64
N VAL A 118 14.51 2.96 8.94
CA VAL A 118 14.50 4.05 9.91
C VAL A 118 15.94 4.35 10.31
N ALA A 119 16.33 5.62 10.32
CA ALA A 119 17.68 6.03 10.69
C ALA A 119 18.11 5.47 12.05
N GLY A 120 19.30 4.86 12.11
CA GLY A 120 19.80 4.18 13.30
C GLY A 120 19.41 2.70 13.44
N PHE A 121 18.64 2.15 12.50
CA PHE A 121 18.23 0.74 12.49
C PHE A 121 18.61 0.03 11.20
N GLU A 122 18.66 -1.30 11.26
CA GLU A 122 18.74 -2.16 10.08
C GLU A 122 17.46 -2.08 9.23
N PRO A 123 17.57 -2.24 7.90
CA PRO A 123 16.43 -2.27 6.99
C PRO A 123 15.41 -3.36 7.35
N VAL A 124 14.14 -3.06 7.12
CA VAL A 124 13.02 -4.00 7.19
C VAL A 124 12.57 -4.29 5.78
N PHE A 125 12.72 -5.54 5.35
CA PHE A 125 12.22 -6.00 4.05
C PHE A 125 10.72 -6.28 4.12
N ALA A 126 10.04 -6.07 2.99
CA ALA A 126 8.62 -6.35 2.84
C ALA A 126 8.32 -7.85 3.00
N ILE A 127 7.21 -8.13 3.67
CA ILE A 127 6.50 -9.39 3.59
C ILE A 127 5.39 -9.17 2.57
N ALA A 128 5.36 -9.95 1.50
CA ALA A 128 4.54 -9.67 0.32
C ALA A 128 3.50 -10.77 0.06
N ASP A 129 2.32 -10.34 -0.40
CA ASP A 129 1.24 -11.18 -0.95
C ASP A 129 0.79 -12.33 -0.03
N GLU A 130 0.75 -12.09 1.29
CA GLU A 130 0.33 -13.09 2.29
C GLU A 130 -1.13 -13.54 2.12
N ASP A 131 -1.96 -12.67 1.55
CA ASP A 131 -3.40 -12.83 1.40
C ASP A 131 -3.81 -13.32 -0.02
N LEU A 132 -2.84 -13.65 -0.89
CA LEU A 132 -3.10 -14.13 -2.25
C LEU A 132 -2.65 -15.59 -2.43
N GLU A 133 -3.55 -16.46 -2.88
CA GLU A 133 -3.17 -17.79 -3.40
C GLU A 133 -2.40 -17.59 -4.72
N ARG A 134 -1.11 -17.93 -4.74
CA ARG A 134 -0.26 -17.73 -5.93
C ARG A 134 -0.61 -18.76 -7.01
N GLU A 135 -1.06 -18.29 -8.17
CA GLU A 135 -1.49 -19.16 -9.28
C GLU A 135 -0.47 -19.36 -10.44
N ASN A 136 0.74 -18.75 -10.43
CA ASN A 136 1.69 -19.01 -11.54
C ASN A 136 3.17 -18.67 -11.28
N ASP A 137 4.08 -19.58 -11.67
CA ASP A 137 5.54 -19.49 -11.48
C ASP A 137 6.29 -18.76 -12.63
N GLU A 138 5.59 -18.40 -13.70
CA GLU A 138 6.24 -17.88 -14.93
C GLU A 138 6.56 -16.38 -14.89
N LYS A 139 5.76 -15.55 -14.20
CA LYS A 139 5.90 -14.08 -14.20
C LYS A 139 5.42 -13.46 -12.89
N THR A 140 5.97 -12.30 -12.51
CA THR A 140 5.47 -11.53 -11.36
C THR A 140 4.23 -10.72 -11.72
N SER A 141 3.45 -10.31 -10.72
CA SER A 141 2.30 -9.41 -10.87
C SER A 141 2.75 -7.96 -11.07
N SER A 142 1.95 -7.13 -11.75
CA SER A 142 2.18 -5.68 -11.77
C SER A 142 1.73 -4.99 -10.49
N VAL A 143 1.02 -5.70 -9.62
CA VAL A 143 0.50 -5.21 -8.34
C VAL A 143 0.84 -6.20 -7.24
N HIS A 144 1.41 -5.71 -6.15
CA HIS A 144 1.73 -6.51 -4.96
C HIS A 144 1.28 -5.81 -3.69
N PHE A 145 0.93 -6.59 -2.68
CA PHE A 145 0.61 -6.07 -1.35
C PHE A 145 1.76 -6.33 -0.39
N LEU A 146 2.27 -5.28 0.21
CA LEU A 146 3.46 -5.30 1.03
C LEU A 146 3.12 -4.93 2.47
N ARG A 147 3.73 -5.65 3.41
CA ARG A 147 3.74 -5.32 4.84
C ARG A 147 5.18 -5.13 5.33
N PHE A 148 5.40 -4.05 6.06
CA PHE A 148 6.68 -3.74 6.71
C PHE A 148 6.51 -3.77 8.22
N GLU A 149 7.01 -4.83 8.86
CA GLU A 149 6.91 -5.00 10.31
C GLU A 149 8.01 -4.21 11.02
N LEU A 150 7.68 -3.05 11.59
CA LEU A 150 8.69 -2.14 12.17
C LEU A 150 9.06 -2.54 13.61
N GLY A 151 8.06 -2.96 14.38
CA GLY A 151 8.16 -3.13 15.82
C GLY A 151 8.23 -1.80 16.59
N ALA A 152 8.16 -1.89 17.93
CA ALA A 152 7.96 -0.72 18.78
C ALA A 152 9.14 0.28 18.77
N GLU A 153 10.38 -0.18 18.66
CA GLU A 153 11.55 0.71 18.71
C GLU A 153 11.64 1.62 17.48
N ARG A 154 11.50 1.03 16.28
CA ARG A 154 11.48 1.79 15.02
C ARG A 154 10.30 2.74 14.95
N ALA A 155 9.12 2.29 15.41
CA ALA A 155 7.94 3.13 15.46
C ALA A 155 8.12 4.34 16.40
N ARG A 156 8.70 4.15 17.60
CA ARG A 156 9.06 5.27 18.50
C ARG A 156 10.06 6.23 17.86
N ALA A 157 11.11 5.71 17.22
CA ALA A 157 12.09 6.55 16.53
C ALA A 157 11.45 7.38 15.41
N MET A 158 10.54 6.80 14.62
CA MET A 158 9.78 7.51 13.60
C MET A 158 8.93 8.64 14.19
N LEU A 159 8.23 8.39 15.31
CA LEU A 159 7.46 9.42 16.02
C LEU A 159 8.35 10.52 16.62
N GLN A 160 9.60 10.21 16.96
CA GLN A 160 10.55 11.15 17.56
C GLN A 160 11.31 12.02 16.55
N GLY A 161 11.18 11.79 15.24
CA GLY A 161 11.92 12.61 14.27
C GLY A 161 12.87 11.85 13.35
N ALA A 162 13.02 10.53 13.48
CA ALA A 162 13.99 9.79 12.67
C ALA A 162 13.72 9.92 11.16
N ALA A 163 14.78 10.01 10.36
CA ALA A 163 14.69 9.99 8.91
C ALA A 163 14.28 8.59 8.42
N LEU A 164 13.58 8.56 7.29
CA LEU A 164 13.15 7.33 6.62
C LEU A 164 13.84 7.25 5.26
N ALA A 165 14.35 6.07 4.93
CA ALA A 165 14.75 5.70 3.58
C ALA A 165 13.90 4.52 3.11
N VAL A 166 13.65 4.44 1.81
CA VAL A 166 12.93 3.35 1.16
C VAL A 166 13.70 2.95 -0.08
N GLY A 167 13.81 1.65 -0.35
CA GLY A 167 14.52 1.20 -1.53
C GLY A 167 14.12 -0.19 -1.99
N ILE A 168 14.69 -0.57 -3.12
CA ILE A 168 14.54 -1.87 -3.75
C ILE A 168 15.94 -2.34 -4.09
N ASP A 169 16.28 -3.54 -3.65
CA ASP A 169 17.56 -4.19 -3.92
C ASP A 169 17.35 -5.49 -4.70
N HIS A 170 16.91 -5.36 -5.95
CA HIS A 170 16.70 -6.49 -6.85
C HIS A 170 17.78 -6.51 -7.95
N PRO A 171 18.33 -7.67 -8.37
CA PRO A 171 19.40 -7.73 -9.37
C PRO A 171 19.09 -7.02 -10.70
N ALA A 172 17.81 -6.99 -11.09
CA ALA A 172 17.33 -6.30 -12.29
C ALA A 172 16.72 -4.91 -12.03
N TYR A 173 16.65 -4.46 -10.77
CA TYR A 173 16.08 -3.16 -10.39
C TYR A 173 16.58 -2.71 -9.02
N ALA A 174 17.43 -1.68 -9.00
CA ALA A 174 17.95 -1.09 -7.78
C ALA A 174 17.65 0.41 -7.74
N ALA A 175 16.96 0.85 -6.69
CA ALA A 175 16.59 2.25 -6.51
C ALA A 175 16.42 2.57 -5.02
N VAL A 176 16.77 3.80 -4.63
CA VAL A 176 16.68 4.27 -3.24
C VAL A 176 16.13 5.69 -3.23
N VAL A 177 15.20 5.94 -2.30
CA VAL A 177 14.77 7.28 -1.90
C VAL A 177 15.27 7.52 -0.48
N GLU A 178 16.29 8.36 -0.35
CA GLU A 178 16.88 8.73 0.94
C GLU A 178 17.31 10.21 0.92
N PRO A 179 16.78 11.06 1.82
CA PRO A 179 15.65 10.78 2.70
C PRO A 179 14.31 10.80 1.94
N VAL A 180 13.33 10.02 2.41
CA VAL A 180 11.92 10.24 2.07
C VAL A 180 11.50 11.63 2.56
N SER A 181 10.74 12.35 1.72
CA SER A 181 10.28 13.71 2.04
C SER A 181 9.55 13.78 3.39
N ALA A 182 9.71 14.90 4.10
CA ALA A 182 9.07 15.11 5.40
C ALA A 182 7.54 14.97 5.33
N THR A 183 6.91 15.39 4.23
CA THR A 183 5.47 15.28 4.01
C THR A 183 5.00 13.82 4.03
N VAL A 184 5.66 12.95 3.24
CA VAL A 184 5.32 11.52 3.20
C VAL A 184 5.65 10.88 4.54
N ARG A 185 6.86 11.13 5.06
CA ARG A 185 7.30 10.56 6.35
C ARG A 185 6.34 10.88 7.49
N ASN A 186 5.88 12.13 7.61
CA ASN A 186 4.94 12.54 8.65
C ASN A 186 3.56 11.92 8.46
N SER A 187 3.13 11.74 7.20
CA SER A 187 1.89 11.02 6.88
C SER A 187 1.95 9.56 7.38
N LEU A 188 3.06 8.87 7.12
CA LEU A 188 3.27 7.48 7.58
C LEU A 188 3.38 7.34 9.10
N CYS A 189 3.88 8.36 9.80
CA CYS A 189 3.88 8.37 11.26
C CYS A 189 2.46 8.31 11.86
N GLY A 190 1.45 8.81 11.14
CA GLY A 190 0.05 8.77 11.57
C GLY A 190 -0.52 7.35 11.70
N ASP A 191 0.13 6.37 11.07
CA ASP A 191 -0.29 4.97 11.12
C ASP A 191 0.23 4.24 12.37
N LEU A 192 1.19 4.82 13.08
CA LEU A 192 1.94 4.15 14.14
C LEU A 192 1.36 4.44 15.53
N ARG A 193 1.40 3.43 16.41
CA ARG A 193 0.91 3.47 17.80
C ARG A 193 1.89 2.68 18.69
N VAL A 194 2.48 3.31 19.70
CA VAL A 194 3.54 2.75 20.57
C VAL A 194 3.44 3.16 22.03
#